data_AF-A0A821XGN5-F1
#
_entry.id   AF-A0A821XGN5-F1
#
_cell.length_a   1.000
_cell.length_b   1.000
_cell.length_c   1.000
_cell.angle_alpha   90.00
_cell.angle_beta   90.00
_cell.angle_gamma   90.00
#
_symmetry.space_group_name_H-M   'P 1'
#
loop_
_entity.id
_entity.type
_entity.pdbx_description
1 polymer ?
#
loop_
_entity_poly.entity_id
_entity_poly.type
_entity_poly.pdbx_seq_one_letter_code
_entity_poly.pdbx_strand_id
1 'polypeptide(L)'
;MNYRRLAYITKAEEKIKNIKEAMEVFENWTAELEKNKEGTQKKTVKKDKEDSNGDAKDDSDSDVDMEESKEKKVKKELPPDTVPGLGFKDKEATDNTLKELEGRDPDYQKLAVRGLIGRAKRVLTCTRDETKIANIKESISIFEKFLDDFETLHLSKQNNPYLPLGIVRTCLRLAGDNVTDQQKSFIDAYSSVNGEYKRLRTVLEKDDGKSWDIVRNAALKDLKEKYVDAKLYKENDEPTNEHLELLLWAYSPDAARVKKVIPDTKSEEEAPKAKEKKHNDTDRKRRHSDEESPSKKKKE
;
A
#
# COMPACT_ATOMS: atom_id res chain seq x y z
N MET A 1 44.92 -20.08 -1.11
CA MET A 1 43.81 -19.15 -1.41
C MET A 1 43.36 -19.29 -2.86
N ASN A 2 42.45 -20.22 -3.23
CA ASN A 2 41.89 -20.23 -4.60
C ASN A 2 40.52 -20.93 -4.78
N TYR A 3 39.99 -21.65 -3.79
CA TYR A 3 38.71 -22.36 -3.95
C TYR A 3 37.46 -21.47 -3.96
N ARG A 4 37.46 -20.33 -3.25
CA ARG A 4 36.30 -19.41 -3.22
C ARG A 4 36.11 -18.63 -4.52
N ARG A 5 37.18 -18.39 -5.30
CA ARG A 5 37.11 -17.67 -6.58
C ARG A 5 36.54 -18.55 -7.69
N LEU A 6 36.94 -19.83 -7.75
CA LEU A 6 36.38 -20.80 -8.70
C LEU A 6 34.87 -21.00 -8.51
N ALA A 7 34.41 -21.18 -7.26
CA ALA A 7 32.99 -21.42 -6.96
C ALA A 7 32.07 -20.22 -7.28
N TYR A 8 32.62 -19.02 -7.39
CA TYR A 8 31.87 -17.82 -7.75
C TYR A 8 31.75 -17.65 -9.27
N ILE A 9 32.79 -18.06 -10.00
CA ILE A 9 32.83 -18.04 -11.47
C ILE A 9 31.85 -19.08 -12.02
N THR A 10 31.82 -20.30 -11.47
CA THR A 10 30.89 -21.35 -11.91
C THR A 10 29.42 -20.98 -11.68
N LYS A 11 29.09 -20.32 -10.56
CA LYS A 11 27.74 -19.81 -10.29
C LYS A 11 27.33 -18.65 -11.20
N ALA A 12 28.29 -17.87 -11.70
CA ALA A 12 28.01 -16.82 -12.67
C ALA A 12 27.75 -17.40 -14.07
N GLU A 13 28.52 -18.42 -14.46
CA GLU A 13 28.35 -19.15 -15.72
C GLU A 13 27.00 -19.87 -15.79
N GLU A 14 26.58 -20.55 -14.72
CA GLU A 14 25.25 -21.18 -14.64
C GLU A 14 24.11 -20.16 -14.76
N LYS A 15 24.24 -18.98 -14.12
CA LYS A 15 23.23 -17.92 -14.25
C LYS A 15 23.16 -17.36 -15.67
N ILE A 16 24.29 -17.18 -16.33
CA ILE A 16 24.34 -16.71 -17.73
C ILE A 16 23.74 -17.77 -18.66
N LYS A 17 24.01 -19.05 -18.41
CA LYS A 17 23.41 -20.16 -19.17
C LYS A 17 21.88 -20.18 -19.03
N ASN A 18 21.36 -20.07 -17.81
CA ASN A 18 19.92 -20.03 -17.56
C ASN A 18 19.24 -18.81 -18.21
N ILE A 19 19.91 -17.65 -18.24
CA ILE A 19 19.38 -16.45 -18.91
C ILE A 19 19.33 -16.66 -20.44
N LYS A 20 20.36 -17.28 -21.03
CA LYS A 20 20.39 -17.58 -22.46
C LYS A 20 19.32 -18.60 -22.86
N GLU A 21 19.15 -19.66 -22.07
CA GLU A 21 18.08 -20.64 -22.29
C GLU A 21 16.69 -19.99 -22.17
N ALA A 22 16.49 -19.07 -21.22
CA ALA A 22 15.24 -18.32 -21.09
C ALA A 22 14.97 -17.38 -22.28
N MET A 23 16.02 -16.77 -22.86
CA MET A 23 15.89 -15.95 -24.07
C MET A 23 15.53 -16.79 -25.29
N GLU A 24 16.13 -17.97 -25.46
CA GLU A 24 15.85 -18.89 -26.58
C GLU A 24 14.40 -19.42 -26.53
N VAL A 25 13.90 -19.74 -25.33
CA VAL A 25 12.48 -20.10 -25.13
C VAL A 25 11.55 -18.95 -25.53
N PHE A 26 11.93 -17.71 -25.21
CA PHE A 26 11.13 -16.53 -25.57
C PHE A 26 11.13 -16.27 -27.09
N GLU A 27 12.30 -16.41 -27.74
CA GLU A 27 12.42 -16.26 -29.20
C GLU A 27 11.62 -17.32 -29.95
N ASN A 28 11.67 -18.59 -29.51
CA ASN A 28 10.85 -19.66 -30.09
C ASN A 28 9.35 -19.42 -29.90
N TRP A 29 8.93 -18.93 -28.73
CA TRP A 29 7.53 -18.58 -28.48
C TRP A 29 7.05 -17.42 -29.36
N THR A 30 7.88 -16.40 -29.59
CA THR A 30 7.56 -15.32 -30.53
C THR A 30 7.44 -15.82 -31.97
N ALA A 31 8.30 -16.74 -32.40
CA ALA A 31 8.24 -17.32 -33.74
C ALA A 31 6.99 -18.22 -33.95
N GLU A 32 6.55 -18.94 -32.92
CA GLU A 32 5.28 -19.71 -32.96
C GLU A 32 4.05 -18.79 -33.04
N LEU A 33 4.08 -17.65 -32.35
CA LEU A 33 3.01 -16.65 -32.46
C LEU A 33 2.93 -16.01 -33.86
N GLU A 34 4.05 -15.87 -34.56
CA GLU A 34 4.07 -15.35 -35.92
C GLU A 34 3.60 -16.40 -36.94
N LYS A 35 4.02 -17.67 -36.80
CA LYS A 35 3.51 -18.78 -37.63
C LYS A 35 2.01 -18.98 -37.49
N ASN A 36 1.44 -18.78 -36.30
CA ASN A 36 0.00 -18.89 -36.08
C ASN A 36 -0.81 -17.70 -36.66
N LYS A 37 -0.16 -16.57 -36.99
CA LYS A 37 -0.82 -15.44 -37.67
C LYS A 37 -0.95 -15.63 -39.17
N GLU A 38 -0.09 -16.43 -39.81
CA GLU A 38 -0.13 -16.68 -41.25
C GLU A 38 -1.20 -17.71 -41.67
N GLY A 39 -1.75 -18.49 -40.73
CA GLY A 39 -2.75 -19.53 -41.01
C GLY A 39 -4.22 -19.07 -41.10
N THR A 40 -4.55 -17.83 -40.76
CA THR A 40 -5.96 -17.40 -40.60
C THR A 40 -6.40 -16.38 -41.65
N GLN A 41 -6.34 -16.75 -42.93
CA GLN A 41 -7.09 -16.07 -44.00
C GLN A 41 -7.65 -17.09 -45.00
N LYS A 42 -8.85 -17.63 -44.71
CA LYS A 42 -9.89 -18.02 -45.69
C LYS A 42 -11.09 -18.70 -44.98
N LYS A 43 -12.17 -17.95 -44.74
CA LYS A 43 -13.52 -18.35 -45.17
C LYS A 43 -14.55 -17.24 -45.00
N THR A 44 -15.27 -17.04 -46.09
CA THR A 44 -16.34 -16.10 -46.41
C THR A 44 -17.71 -16.55 -45.85
N VAL A 45 -18.48 -15.56 -45.37
CA VAL A 45 -19.94 -15.31 -45.52
C VAL A 45 -20.89 -16.50 -45.81
N LYS A 46 -21.89 -16.74 -44.93
CA LYS A 46 -23.34 -16.71 -45.29
C LYS A 46 -24.29 -16.77 -44.07
N LYS A 47 -25.51 -16.30 -44.36
CA LYS A 47 -26.68 -15.88 -43.58
C LYS A 47 -27.69 -17.02 -43.42
N ASP A 48 -28.57 -16.94 -42.40
CA ASP A 48 -30.01 -17.35 -42.30
C ASP A 48 -30.33 -17.54 -40.80
N LYS A 49 -31.15 -16.72 -40.10
CA LYS A 49 -32.62 -16.53 -40.07
C LYS A 49 -33.42 -17.81 -39.77
N GLU A 50 -33.96 -17.98 -38.56
CA GLU A 50 -35.41 -18.07 -38.22
C GLU A 50 -35.68 -18.41 -36.74
N ASP A 51 -36.88 -18.01 -36.30
CA ASP A 51 -37.45 -17.95 -34.95
C ASP A 51 -37.85 -19.31 -34.32
N SER A 52 -37.94 -19.39 -32.98
CA SER A 52 -39.19 -19.83 -32.30
C SER A 52 -39.14 -19.67 -30.77
N ASN A 53 -40.19 -19.03 -30.24
CA ASN A 53 -40.66 -19.01 -28.87
C ASN A 53 -40.92 -20.41 -28.27
N GLY A 54 -40.89 -20.52 -26.94
CA GLY A 54 -41.48 -21.64 -26.20
C GLY A 54 -41.21 -21.63 -24.69
N ASP A 55 -42.11 -20.98 -23.95
CA ASP A 55 -42.30 -21.09 -22.49
C ASP A 55 -42.49 -22.55 -22.02
N ALA A 56 -41.92 -22.90 -20.87
CA ALA A 56 -42.57 -23.77 -19.87
C ALA A 56 -41.78 -23.78 -18.54
N LYS A 57 -42.46 -23.33 -17.48
CA LYS A 57 -42.13 -23.49 -16.06
C LYS A 57 -42.15 -24.96 -15.66
N ASP A 58 -41.31 -25.33 -14.70
CA ASP A 58 -41.69 -26.32 -13.67
C ASP A 58 -41.00 -25.97 -12.35
N ASP A 59 -41.83 -25.81 -11.32
CA ASP A 59 -41.48 -25.57 -9.92
C ASP A 59 -41.25 -26.93 -9.24
N SER A 60 -40.18 -27.07 -8.46
CA SER A 60 -40.17 -28.08 -7.39
C SER A 60 -39.46 -27.53 -6.17
N ASP A 61 -40.31 -27.06 -5.28
CA ASP A 61 -40.12 -26.73 -3.88
C ASP A 61 -39.71 -27.97 -3.07
N SER A 62 -38.68 -27.84 -2.23
CA SER A 62 -38.53 -28.65 -1.02
C SER A 62 -37.66 -27.91 0.01
N ASP A 63 -38.36 -27.03 0.71
CA ASP A 63 -38.21 -26.67 2.13
C ASP A 63 -37.55 -27.77 3.01
N VAL A 64 -36.33 -27.50 3.51
CA VAL A 64 -35.81 -28.08 4.76
C VAL A 64 -34.96 -27.00 5.45
N ASP A 65 -35.58 -26.39 6.45
CA ASP A 65 -35.01 -25.53 7.48
C ASP A 65 -33.83 -26.22 8.20
N MET A 66 -32.65 -25.59 8.18
CA MET A 66 -31.56 -25.92 9.11
C MET A 66 -30.85 -24.63 9.52
N GLU A 67 -31.39 -24.01 10.58
CA GLU A 67 -30.68 -23.05 11.42
C GLU A 67 -29.37 -23.69 11.92
N GLU A 68 -28.24 -23.20 11.40
CA GLU A 68 -26.97 -23.33 12.09
C GLU A 68 -26.16 -22.03 11.92
N SER A 69 -26.45 -21.10 12.84
CA SER A 69 -25.55 -20.18 13.52
C SER A 69 -24.11 -20.11 12.98
N LYS A 70 -23.93 -19.46 11.83
CA LYS A 70 -22.66 -18.82 11.48
C LYS A 70 -22.90 -17.33 11.44
N GLU A 71 -22.66 -16.70 12.58
CA GLU A 71 -22.37 -15.26 12.66
C GLU A 71 -21.26 -14.96 11.64
N LYS A 72 -21.65 -14.58 10.42
CA LYS A 72 -20.78 -13.91 9.48
C LYS A 72 -20.36 -12.63 10.19
N LYS A 73 -19.15 -12.62 10.74
CA LYS A 73 -18.40 -11.39 10.96
C LYS A 73 -18.51 -10.60 9.66
N VAL A 74 -19.35 -9.57 9.67
CA VAL A 74 -19.41 -8.58 8.60
C VAL A 74 -18.03 -7.93 8.61
N LYS A 75 -17.11 -8.43 7.80
CA LYS A 75 -15.89 -7.70 7.46
C LYS A 75 -16.42 -6.42 6.83
N LYS A 76 -16.42 -5.31 7.58
CA LYS A 76 -16.63 -3.98 6.99
C LYS A 76 -15.67 -3.90 5.81
N GLU A 77 -16.22 -3.86 4.59
CA GLU A 77 -15.40 -3.67 3.40
C GLU A 77 -14.80 -2.27 3.49
N LEU A 78 -13.48 -2.23 3.62
CA LEU A 78 -12.76 -0.99 3.78
C LEU A 78 -12.63 -0.31 2.41
N PRO A 79 -12.59 1.03 2.36
CA PRO A 79 -12.53 1.77 1.10
C PRO A 79 -11.36 1.33 0.20
N PRO A 80 -11.51 1.47 -1.13
CA PRO A 80 -10.43 1.15 -2.06
C PRO A 80 -9.20 2.04 -1.79
N ASP A 81 -8.01 1.50 -2.04
CA ASP A 81 -6.74 2.19 -1.81
C ASP A 81 -6.24 2.96 -3.06
N THR A 82 -6.99 2.87 -4.15
CA THR A 82 -6.71 3.47 -5.45
C THR A 82 -7.74 4.53 -5.79
N VAL A 83 -7.27 5.65 -6.32
CA VAL A 83 -8.12 6.75 -6.77
C VAL A 83 -8.88 6.31 -8.03
N PRO A 84 -10.22 6.41 -8.04
CA PRO A 84 -11.02 6.11 -9.23
C PRO A 84 -10.85 7.21 -10.30
N GLY A 85 -11.17 6.89 -11.56
CA GLY A 85 -11.28 7.90 -12.62
C GLY A 85 -9.97 8.32 -13.31
N LEU A 86 -8.82 7.74 -12.96
CA LEU A 86 -7.55 8.04 -13.64
C LEU A 86 -7.52 7.44 -15.07
N GLY A 87 -7.15 8.26 -16.06
CA GLY A 87 -7.21 7.92 -17.49
C GLY A 87 -6.07 8.50 -18.33
N PHE A 88 -5.99 8.06 -19.59
CA PHE A 88 -4.95 8.48 -20.56
C PHE A 88 -5.43 8.40 -22.02
N LYS A 89 -6.75 8.38 -22.22
CA LYS A 89 -7.36 8.12 -23.52
C LYS A 89 -7.09 9.26 -24.51
N ASP A 90 -7.10 10.49 -24.00
CA ASP A 90 -6.94 11.74 -24.74
C ASP A 90 -6.34 12.80 -23.79
N LYS A 91 -5.86 13.90 -24.38
CA LYS A 91 -5.18 14.97 -23.65
C LYS A 91 -6.00 15.49 -22.47
N GLU A 92 -7.30 15.73 -22.67
CA GLU A 92 -8.19 16.22 -21.60
C GLU A 92 -8.30 15.22 -20.45
N ALA A 93 -8.42 13.91 -20.74
CA ALA A 93 -8.42 12.88 -19.71
C ALA A 93 -7.09 12.82 -18.95
N THR A 94 -5.98 13.04 -19.65
CA THR A 94 -4.63 13.10 -19.06
C THR A 94 -4.47 14.31 -18.15
N ASP A 95 -4.92 15.50 -18.58
CA ASP A 95 -4.88 16.72 -17.79
C ASP A 95 -5.78 16.60 -16.55
N ASN A 96 -6.99 16.04 -16.70
CA ASN A 96 -7.88 15.73 -15.59
C ASN A 96 -7.23 14.74 -14.61
N THR A 97 -6.51 13.74 -15.12
CA THR A 97 -5.79 12.77 -14.28
C THR A 97 -4.68 13.43 -13.47
N LEU A 98 -3.92 14.35 -14.06
CA LEU A 98 -2.91 15.11 -13.33
C LEU A 98 -3.53 16.02 -12.27
N LYS A 99 -4.67 16.65 -12.58
CA LYS A 99 -5.43 17.46 -11.65
C LYS A 99 -5.97 16.63 -10.47
N GLU A 100 -6.48 15.43 -10.71
CA GLU A 100 -6.94 14.51 -9.66
C GLU A 100 -5.79 14.00 -8.78
N LEU A 101 -4.56 13.99 -9.29
CA LEU A 101 -3.37 13.61 -8.54
C LEU A 101 -2.75 14.78 -7.76
N GLU A 102 -3.09 16.02 -8.10
CA GLU A 102 -2.57 17.22 -7.46
C GLU A 102 -2.91 17.24 -5.96
N GLY A 103 -1.94 17.64 -5.12
CA GLY A 103 -2.10 17.68 -3.66
C GLY A 103 -2.01 16.32 -2.95
N ARG A 104 -2.00 15.20 -3.67
CA ARG A 104 -1.81 13.86 -3.08
C ARG A 104 -0.34 13.60 -2.73
N ASP A 105 -0.07 12.49 -2.04
CA ASP A 105 1.30 12.11 -1.66
C ASP A 105 2.21 12.00 -2.90
N PRO A 106 3.38 12.67 -2.93
CA PRO A 106 4.29 12.67 -4.08
C PRO A 106 4.66 11.26 -4.57
N ASP A 107 4.91 10.33 -3.63
CA ASP A 107 5.23 8.95 -3.96
C ASP A 107 4.06 8.24 -4.65
N TYR A 108 2.82 8.55 -4.26
CA TYR A 108 1.63 8.00 -4.91
C TYR A 108 1.43 8.59 -6.30
N GLN A 109 1.59 9.91 -6.47
CA GLN A 109 1.51 10.56 -7.78
C GLN A 109 2.48 9.90 -8.77
N LYS A 110 3.75 9.76 -8.36
CA LYS A 110 4.79 9.09 -9.15
C LYS A 110 4.43 7.65 -9.49
N LEU A 111 3.93 6.88 -8.52
CA LEU A 111 3.51 5.50 -8.73
C LEU A 111 2.32 5.40 -9.70
N ALA A 112 1.30 6.25 -9.53
CA ALA A 112 0.10 6.26 -10.35
C ALA A 112 0.43 6.62 -11.80
N VAL A 113 1.23 7.67 -12.02
CA VAL A 113 1.66 8.09 -13.36
C VAL A 113 2.52 7.03 -14.05
N ARG A 114 3.49 6.42 -13.35
CA ARG A 114 4.27 5.30 -13.91
C ARG A 114 3.37 4.11 -14.30
N GLY A 115 2.38 3.80 -13.47
CA GLY A 115 1.38 2.76 -13.76
C GLY A 115 0.54 3.07 -14.99
N LEU A 116 0.13 4.34 -15.17
CA LEU A 116 -0.62 4.80 -16.33
C LEU A 116 0.22 4.73 -17.61
N ILE A 117 1.47 5.19 -17.59
CA ILE A 117 2.41 5.06 -18.73
C ILE A 117 2.56 3.58 -19.13
N GLY A 118 2.75 2.68 -18.15
CA GLY A 118 2.87 1.25 -18.43
C GLY A 118 1.59 0.62 -19.01
N ARG A 119 0.40 1.09 -18.59
CA ARG A 119 -0.88 0.70 -19.21
C ARG A 119 -1.01 1.28 -20.62
N ALA A 120 -0.69 2.56 -20.82
CA ALA A 120 -0.73 3.24 -22.11
C ALA A 120 0.16 2.55 -23.15
N LYS A 121 1.40 2.19 -22.78
CA LYS A 121 2.32 1.43 -23.64
C LYS A 121 1.76 0.07 -24.04
N ARG A 122 1.05 -0.63 -23.14
CA ARG A 122 0.33 -1.88 -23.47
C ARG A 122 -0.88 -1.68 -24.37
N VAL A 123 -1.61 -0.58 -24.22
CA VAL A 123 -2.75 -0.30 -25.11
C VAL A 123 -2.26 0.04 -26.53
N LEU A 124 -1.12 0.74 -26.65
CA LEU A 124 -0.51 1.03 -27.94
C LEU A 124 -0.18 -0.22 -28.76
N THR A 125 0.25 -1.32 -28.13
CA THR A 125 0.58 -2.55 -28.88
C THR A 125 -0.63 -3.22 -29.52
N CYS A 126 -1.84 -2.94 -29.01
CA CYS A 126 -3.08 -3.56 -29.45
C CYS A 126 -3.99 -2.61 -30.26
N THR A 127 -3.65 -1.32 -30.33
CA THR A 127 -4.46 -0.30 -31.01
C THR A 127 -4.02 -0.16 -32.46
N ARG A 128 -4.98 -0.16 -33.39
CA ARG A 128 -4.72 0.02 -34.84
C ARG A 128 -5.22 1.36 -35.39
N ASP A 129 -5.95 2.10 -34.57
CA ASP A 129 -6.54 3.39 -34.90
C ASP A 129 -5.49 4.50 -34.72
N GLU A 130 -5.10 5.15 -35.81
CA GLU A 130 -4.03 6.15 -35.84
C GLU A 130 -4.32 7.36 -34.95
N THR A 131 -5.58 7.80 -34.88
CA THR A 131 -5.99 8.94 -34.04
C THR A 131 -5.83 8.59 -32.56
N LYS A 132 -6.23 7.38 -32.16
CA LYS A 132 -6.05 6.91 -30.77
C LYS A 132 -4.57 6.71 -30.43
N ILE A 133 -3.77 6.21 -31.37
CA ILE A 133 -2.32 6.07 -31.18
C ILE A 133 -1.69 7.44 -30.93
N ALA A 134 -2.06 8.47 -31.71
CA ALA A 134 -1.57 9.83 -31.52
C ALA A 134 -1.94 10.38 -30.13
N ASN A 135 -3.21 10.26 -29.73
CA ASN A 135 -3.70 10.72 -28.43
C ASN A 135 -3.01 10.02 -27.24
N ILE A 136 -2.80 8.71 -27.34
CA ILE A 136 -2.11 7.94 -26.29
C ILE A 136 -0.63 8.31 -26.23
N LYS A 137 0.03 8.53 -27.38
CA LYS A 137 1.43 9.01 -27.42
C LYS A 137 1.56 10.40 -26.79
N GLU A 138 0.67 11.33 -27.12
CA GLU A 138 0.65 12.66 -26.49
C GLU A 138 0.47 12.54 -24.97
N SER A 139 -0.46 11.70 -24.53
CA SER A 139 -0.70 11.44 -23.10
C SER A 139 0.53 10.87 -22.39
N ILE A 140 1.25 9.93 -23.02
CA ILE A 140 2.52 9.41 -22.49
C ILE A 140 3.55 10.53 -22.37
N SER A 141 3.70 11.39 -23.38
CA SER A 141 4.64 12.50 -23.34
C SER A 141 4.33 13.50 -22.22
N ILE A 142 3.06 13.80 -21.98
CA ILE A 142 2.64 14.66 -20.86
C ILE A 142 3.02 14.02 -19.51
N PHE A 143 2.77 12.71 -19.35
CA PHE A 143 3.14 12.00 -18.13
C PHE A 143 4.66 11.86 -17.94
N GLU A 144 5.41 11.62 -19.01
CA GLU A 144 6.88 11.56 -18.94
C GLU A 144 7.44 12.92 -18.54
N LYS A 145 6.94 14.02 -19.12
CA LYS A 145 7.29 15.37 -18.69
C LYS A 145 6.97 15.62 -17.21
N PHE A 146 5.79 15.20 -16.74
CA PHE A 146 5.45 15.30 -15.32
C PHE A 146 6.45 14.54 -14.43
N LEU A 147 6.89 13.35 -14.83
CA LEU A 147 7.88 12.58 -14.07
C LEU A 147 9.26 13.24 -14.09
N ASP A 148 9.66 13.85 -15.20
CA ASP A 148 10.91 14.60 -15.30
C ASP A 148 10.89 15.85 -14.41
N ASP A 149 9.78 16.60 -14.43
CA ASP A 149 9.55 17.76 -13.56
C ASP A 149 9.52 17.32 -12.09
N PHE A 150 8.93 16.16 -11.78
CA PHE A 150 8.89 15.60 -10.44
C PHE A 150 10.30 15.33 -9.88
N GLU A 151 11.20 14.79 -10.70
CA GLU A 151 12.58 14.50 -10.31
C GLU A 151 13.43 15.78 -10.21
N THR A 152 13.26 16.69 -11.17
CA THR A 152 13.97 17.99 -11.24
C THR A 152 13.60 18.91 -10.09
N LEU A 153 12.31 18.99 -9.73
CA LEU A 153 11.81 19.78 -8.60
C LEU A 153 11.96 19.06 -7.25
N HIS A 154 12.51 17.84 -7.24
CA HIS A 154 12.69 17.02 -6.05
C HIS A 154 11.40 16.84 -5.22
N LEU A 155 10.24 16.69 -5.88
CA LEU A 155 8.93 16.59 -5.21
C LEU A 155 8.84 15.39 -4.25
N SER A 156 9.63 14.34 -4.47
CA SER A 156 9.77 13.21 -3.54
C SER A 156 10.21 13.62 -2.13
N LYS A 157 10.98 14.71 -1.98
CA LYS A 157 11.39 15.22 -0.66
C LYS A 157 10.24 15.87 0.13
N GLN A 158 9.15 16.24 -0.55
CA GLN A 158 7.96 16.82 0.06
C GLN A 158 7.01 15.76 0.63
N ASN A 159 7.37 14.48 0.54
CA ASN A 159 6.53 13.41 1.06
C ASN A 159 6.35 13.51 2.58
N ASN A 160 5.11 13.34 3.04
CA ASN A 160 4.70 13.49 4.43
C ASN A 160 4.33 12.12 5.03
N PRO A 161 5.31 11.32 5.50
CA PRO A 161 5.04 9.99 6.01
C PRO A 161 4.01 10.01 7.15
N TYR A 162 3.12 9.01 7.14
CA TYR A 162 2.08 8.87 8.16
C TYR A 162 2.65 8.24 9.44
N LEU A 163 2.21 8.76 10.57
CA LEU A 163 2.43 8.14 11.87
C LEU A 163 1.40 7.03 12.12
N PRO A 164 1.78 5.98 12.88
CA PRO A 164 0.85 4.95 13.33
C PRO A 164 -0.36 5.55 14.07
N LEU A 165 -1.54 4.98 13.82
CA LEU A 165 -2.79 5.45 14.43
C LEU A 165 -2.75 5.49 15.95
N GLY A 166 -2.11 4.51 16.60
CA GLY A 166 -2.03 4.48 18.07
C GLY A 166 -1.16 5.57 18.67
N ILE A 167 -0.19 6.11 17.91
CA ILE A 167 0.55 7.33 18.30
C ILE A 167 -0.38 8.54 18.19
N VAL A 168 -1.11 8.67 17.08
CA VAL A 168 -2.05 9.79 16.86
C VAL A 168 -3.12 9.84 17.95
N ARG A 169 -3.64 8.67 18.37
CA ARG A 169 -4.59 8.56 19.50
C ARG A 169 -3.98 8.99 20.83
N THR A 170 -2.72 8.66 21.08
CA THR A 170 -2.02 9.16 22.27
C THR A 170 -1.87 10.68 22.20
N CYS A 171 -1.51 11.24 21.05
CA CYS A 171 -1.42 12.69 20.85
C CYS A 171 -2.76 13.40 21.02
N LEU A 172 -3.86 12.80 20.55
CA LEU A 172 -5.22 13.31 20.76
C LEU A 172 -5.56 13.46 22.25
N ARG A 173 -5.20 12.46 23.06
CA ARG A 173 -5.39 12.51 24.53
C ARG A 173 -4.51 13.56 25.20
N LEU A 174 -3.29 13.76 24.71
CA LEU A 174 -2.37 14.78 25.23
C LEU A 174 -2.80 16.20 24.87
N ALA A 175 -3.40 16.40 23.69
CA ALA A 175 -3.85 17.70 23.21
C ALA A 175 -5.14 18.19 23.91
N GLY A 176 -5.96 17.28 24.45
CA GLY A 176 -7.17 17.62 25.19
C GLY A 176 -8.16 18.45 24.34
N ASP A 177 -8.49 19.65 24.82
CA ASP A 177 -9.44 20.55 24.17
C ASP A 177 -8.83 21.40 23.04
N ASN A 178 -7.50 21.41 22.87
CA ASN A 178 -6.80 22.20 21.85
C ASN A 178 -6.84 21.53 20.46
N VAL A 179 -7.93 20.84 20.11
CA VAL A 179 -8.05 20.06 18.87
C VAL A 179 -9.20 20.60 18.05
N THR A 180 -8.92 20.97 16.81
CA THR A 180 -9.94 21.48 15.88
C THR A 180 -10.89 20.37 15.44
N ASP A 181 -12.11 20.74 15.09
CA ASP A 181 -13.12 19.77 14.64
C ASP A 181 -12.69 19.05 13.34
N GLN A 182 -11.88 19.73 12.51
CA GLN A 182 -11.30 19.13 11.32
C GLN A 182 -10.25 18.07 11.66
N GLN A 183 -9.38 18.32 12.65
CA GLN A 183 -8.42 17.33 13.14
C GLN A 183 -9.14 16.11 13.75
N LYS A 184 -10.22 16.32 14.52
CA LYS A 184 -11.04 15.21 15.05
C LYS A 184 -11.64 14.40 13.90
N SER A 185 -12.23 15.07 12.91
CA SER A 185 -12.81 14.43 11.73
C SER A 185 -11.79 13.62 10.92
N PHE A 186 -10.56 14.13 10.78
CA PHE A 186 -9.45 13.40 10.18
C PHE A 186 -9.08 12.15 10.97
N ILE A 187 -8.96 12.26 12.30
CA ILE A 187 -8.59 11.13 13.18
C ILE A 187 -9.69 10.06 13.16
N ASP A 188 -10.96 10.46 13.09
CA ASP A 188 -12.10 9.54 12.94
C ASP A 188 -12.06 8.83 11.59
N ALA A 189 -11.79 9.55 10.50
CA ALA A 189 -11.60 8.96 9.17
C ALA A 189 -10.40 7.98 9.16
N TYR A 190 -9.28 8.36 9.77
CA TYR A 190 -8.09 7.51 9.87
C TYR A 190 -8.33 6.28 10.75
N SER A 191 -9.14 6.42 11.80
CA SER A 191 -9.59 5.31 12.63
C SER A 191 -10.54 4.39 11.88
N SER A 192 -11.43 4.92 11.04
CA SER A 192 -12.38 4.12 10.24
C SER A 192 -11.68 3.19 9.23
N VAL A 193 -10.49 3.57 8.77
CA VAL A 193 -9.65 2.76 7.88
C VAL A 193 -8.58 1.96 8.62
N ASN A 194 -8.68 1.83 9.95
CA ASN A 194 -7.74 1.09 10.81
C ASN A 194 -6.28 1.55 10.68
N GLY A 195 -6.04 2.84 10.41
CA GLY A 195 -4.70 3.36 10.22
C GLY A 195 -4.09 3.06 8.85
N GLU A 196 -4.83 2.47 7.91
CA GLU A 196 -4.37 2.25 6.54
C GLU A 196 -4.47 3.55 5.72
N TYR A 197 -3.43 4.38 5.81
CA TYR A 197 -3.41 5.70 5.16
C TYR A 197 -3.69 5.69 3.66
N LYS A 198 -3.36 4.60 2.94
CA LYS A 198 -3.63 4.49 1.50
C LYS A 198 -5.12 4.56 1.18
N ARG A 199 -5.98 4.12 2.10
CA ARG A 199 -7.45 4.17 1.94
C ARG A 199 -8.02 5.57 2.11
N LEU A 200 -7.31 6.47 2.78
CA LEU A 200 -7.73 7.88 2.90
C LEU A 200 -7.83 8.57 1.54
N ARG A 201 -7.23 8.01 0.49
CA ARG A 201 -7.32 8.51 -0.89
C ARG A 201 -8.73 8.47 -1.46
N THR A 202 -9.62 7.66 -0.89
CA THR A 202 -10.99 7.47 -1.37
C THR A 202 -12.03 7.84 -0.32
N VAL A 203 -11.61 8.19 0.90
CA VAL A 203 -12.49 8.72 1.94
C VAL A 203 -12.59 10.23 1.76
N LEU A 204 -13.79 10.71 1.45
CA LEU A 204 -14.06 12.14 1.24
C LEU A 204 -14.29 12.87 2.57
N GLU A 205 -13.85 14.12 2.62
CA GLU A 205 -14.25 15.09 3.64
C GLU A 205 -15.70 15.53 3.39
N LYS A 206 -16.41 15.84 4.47
CA LYS A 206 -17.84 16.19 4.43
C LYS A 206 -18.11 17.56 3.78
N ASP A 207 -17.12 18.46 3.82
CA ASP A 207 -17.32 19.87 3.46
C ASP A 207 -16.96 20.17 2.01
N ASP A 208 -15.76 19.79 1.55
CA ASP A 208 -15.23 20.18 0.23
C ASP A 208 -15.25 19.04 -0.80
N GLY A 209 -15.70 17.84 -0.41
CA GLY A 209 -15.72 16.66 -1.29
C GLY A 209 -14.35 16.17 -1.75
N LYS A 210 -13.26 16.71 -1.21
CA LYS A 210 -11.88 16.25 -1.41
C LYS A 210 -11.57 15.06 -0.51
N SER A 211 -10.63 14.22 -0.90
CA SER A 211 -10.19 13.10 -0.07
C SER A 211 -9.27 13.54 1.07
N TRP A 212 -9.29 12.81 2.19
CA TRP A 212 -8.55 13.17 3.40
C TRP A 212 -7.03 13.25 3.22
N ASP A 213 -6.45 12.52 2.25
CA ASP A 213 -5.03 12.64 1.92
C ASP A 213 -4.67 14.04 1.36
N ILE A 214 -5.54 14.63 0.53
CA ILE A 214 -5.36 15.98 -0.03
C ILE A 214 -5.53 17.02 1.07
N VAL A 215 -6.61 16.92 1.85
CA VAL A 215 -6.92 17.85 2.95
C VAL A 215 -5.78 17.89 3.97
N ARG A 216 -5.29 16.71 4.37
CA ARG A 216 -4.13 16.58 5.27
C ARG A 216 -2.90 17.26 4.68
N ASN A 217 -2.56 16.99 3.41
CA ASN A 217 -1.35 17.55 2.81
C ASN A 217 -1.42 19.07 2.64
N ALA A 218 -2.60 19.61 2.36
CA ALA A 218 -2.84 21.07 2.35
C ALA A 218 -2.62 21.67 3.74
N ALA A 219 -3.26 21.10 4.78
CA ALA A 219 -3.09 21.56 6.16
C ALA A 219 -1.62 21.46 6.64
N LEU A 220 -0.93 20.37 6.29
CA LEU A 220 0.48 20.19 6.64
C LEU A 220 1.40 21.18 5.94
N LYS A 221 1.06 21.65 4.73
CA LYS A 221 1.85 22.68 4.04
C LYS A 221 1.84 23.98 4.85
N ASP A 222 0.67 24.43 5.28
CA ASP A 222 0.52 25.65 6.07
C ASP A 222 1.20 25.53 7.44
N LEU A 223 1.04 24.39 8.12
CA LEU A 223 1.67 24.16 9.42
C LEU A 223 3.20 24.06 9.32
N LYS A 224 3.71 23.44 8.26
CA LYS A 224 5.15 23.38 8.01
C LYS A 224 5.75 24.75 7.81
N GLU A 225 5.09 25.62 7.05
CA GLU A 225 5.54 27.00 6.82
C GLU A 225 5.48 27.83 8.12
N LYS A 226 4.48 27.60 8.97
CA LYS A 226 4.36 28.27 10.28
C LYS A 226 5.43 27.83 11.29
N TYR A 227 5.82 26.55 11.27
CA TYR A 227 6.68 25.94 12.30
C TYR A 227 8.08 25.56 11.81
N VAL A 228 8.57 26.15 10.71
CA VAL A 228 9.90 25.85 10.14
C VAL A 228 11.01 25.94 11.20
N ASP A 229 10.98 26.98 12.03
CA ASP A 229 12.02 27.27 13.04
C ASP A 229 11.55 26.95 14.48
N ALA A 230 10.39 26.34 14.64
CA ALA A 230 9.83 26.05 15.96
C ALA A 230 10.56 24.86 16.62
N LYS A 231 10.87 24.99 17.92
CA LYS A 231 11.43 23.89 18.71
C LYS A 231 10.31 22.89 19.02
N LEU A 232 10.29 21.75 18.32
CA LEU A 232 9.22 20.76 18.41
C LEU A 232 9.20 19.93 19.71
N TYR A 233 10.31 19.93 20.44
CA TYR A 233 10.45 19.15 21.68
C TYR A 233 10.89 20.04 22.84
N LYS A 234 10.27 19.84 24.00
CA LYS A 234 10.70 20.41 25.27
C LYS A 234 11.98 19.73 25.76
N GLU A 235 12.56 20.27 26.82
CA GLU A 235 13.78 19.71 27.45
C GLU A 235 13.57 18.32 28.04
N ASN A 236 12.32 17.97 28.39
CA ASN A 236 11.93 16.67 28.93
C ASN A 236 11.53 15.66 27.84
N ASP A 237 11.93 15.87 26.58
CA ASP A 237 11.53 15.07 25.41
C ASP A 237 10.03 15.09 25.06
N GLU A 238 9.19 15.80 25.81
CA GLU A 238 7.77 15.96 25.48
C GLU A 238 7.55 16.84 24.24
N PRO A 239 6.55 16.51 23.38
CA PRO A 239 6.20 17.36 22.25
C PRO A 239 5.68 18.72 22.74
N THR A 240 6.02 19.79 22.03
CA THR A 240 5.40 21.10 22.26
C THR A 240 3.99 21.16 21.68
N ASN A 241 3.26 22.25 21.95
CA ASN A 241 1.90 22.42 21.41
C ASN A 241 1.92 22.49 19.87
N GLU A 242 2.94 23.16 19.31
CA GLU A 242 3.17 23.26 17.88
C GLU A 242 3.44 21.87 17.27
N HIS A 243 4.19 21.03 17.98
CA HIS A 243 4.42 19.66 17.53
C HIS A 243 3.18 18.80 17.64
N LEU A 244 2.38 18.96 18.71
CA LEU A 244 1.09 18.28 18.87
C LEU A 244 0.16 18.58 17.70
N GLU A 245 0.10 19.82 17.19
CA GLU A 245 -0.69 20.16 16.01
C GLU A 245 -0.29 19.37 14.76
N LEU A 246 1.01 19.20 14.51
CA LEU A 246 1.53 18.37 13.42
C LEU A 246 1.20 16.88 13.65
N LEU A 247 1.33 16.41 14.89
CA LEU A 247 1.10 15.02 15.28
C LEU A 247 -0.37 14.60 15.14
N LEU A 248 -1.32 15.52 15.38
CA LEU A 248 -2.76 15.30 15.16
C LEU A 248 -3.08 15.03 13.69
N TRP A 249 -2.31 15.62 12.77
CA TRP A 249 -2.34 15.29 11.34
C TRP A 249 -1.52 14.06 10.96
N ALA A 250 -1.19 13.21 11.93
CA ALA A 250 -0.36 12.01 11.75
C ALA A 250 0.99 12.31 11.08
N TYR A 251 1.61 13.45 11.36
CA TYR A 251 2.89 13.85 10.78
C TYR A 251 3.88 14.32 11.84
N SER A 252 5.16 14.07 11.58
CA SER A 252 6.26 14.68 12.31
C SER A 252 7.51 14.69 11.43
N PRO A 253 8.29 15.79 11.41
CA PRO A 253 9.62 15.80 10.81
C PRO A 253 10.54 14.70 11.37
N ASP A 254 10.42 14.43 12.67
CA ASP A 254 11.21 13.43 13.40
C ASP A 254 10.36 12.20 13.78
N ALA A 255 9.75 11.55 12.79
CA ALA A 255 8.90 10.37 13.01
C ALA A 255 9.58 9.26 13.83
N ALA A 256 10.91 9.10 13.71
CA ALA A 256 11.66 8.11 14.48
C ALA A 256 11.77 8.46 15.97
N ARG A 257 11.88 9.75 16.33
CA ARG A 257 11.92 10.19 17.73
C ARG A 257 10.55 10.09 18.36
N VAL A 258 9.50 10.48 17.63
CA VAL A 258 8.10 10.34 18.07
C VAL A 258 7.78 8.88 18.45
N LYS A 259 8.17 7.91 17.61
CA LYS A 259 7.94 6.48 17.88
C LYS A 259 8.65 5.95 19.13
N LYS A 260 9.70 6.64 19.61
CA LYS A 260 10.43 6.26 20.82
C LYS A 260 9.87 6.93 22.08
N VAL A 261 9.45 8.18 21.95
CA VAL A 261 9.00 9.02 23.06
C VAL A 261 7.53 8.77 23.38
N ILE A 262 6.67 8.64 22.36
CA ILE A 262 5.23 8.56 22.54
C ILE A 262 4.80 7.09 22.51
N PRO A 263 4.10 6.59 23.55
CA PRO A 263 3.62 5.22 23.58
C PRO A 263 2.55 5.01 22.51
N ASP A 264 2.72 3.94 21.73
CA ASP A 264 1.76 3.51 20.72
C ASP A 264 0.60 2.80 21.42
N THR A 265 -0.58 3.44 21.46
CA THR A 265 -1.77 2.77 21.97
C THR A 265 -2.34 1.82 20.92
N LYS A 266 -2.10 0.53 21.12
CA LYS A 266 -2.81 -0.50 20.36
C LYS A 266 -4.31 -0.34 20.55
N SER A 267 -5.06 -0.44 19.46
CA SER A 267 -6.53 -0.45 19.46
C SER A 267 -7.07 -1.49 20.43
N GLU A 268 -8.19 -1.19 21.08
CA GLU A 268 -8.87 -2.09 22.02
C GLU A 268 -9.29 -3.45 21.43
N GLU A 269 -9.12 -3.67 20.13
CA GLU A 269 -9.29 -4.99 19.48
C GLU A 269 -8.13 -5.98 19.73
N GLU A 270 -6.99 -5.53 20.26
CA GLU A 270 -5.91 -6.40 20.74
C GLU A 270 -5.67 -6.23 22.25
N ALA A 271 -6.71 -6.41 23.07
CA ALA A 271 -6.49 -6.63 24.49
C ALA A 271 -5.72 -7.96 24.67
N PRO A 272 -4.53 -7.97 25.29
CA PRO A 272 -3.85 -9.21 25.60
C PRO A 272 -4.66 -9.94 26.67
N LYS A 273 -5.06 -11.19 26.39
CA LYS A 273 -5.60 -12.09 27.41
C LYS A 273 -4.66 -12.05 28.61
N ALA A 274 -5.19 -11.58 29.74
CA ALA A 274 -4.51 -11.56 31.02
C ALA A 274 -3.90 -12.96 31.28
N LYS A 275 -2.58 -13.05 31.31
CA LYS A 275 -1.90 -14.21 31.87
C LYS A 275 -2.11 -14.13 33.39
N GLU A 276 -3.15 -14.81 33.86
CA GLU A 276 -3.29 -15.15 35.27
C GLU A 276 -1.98 -15.79 35.76
N LYS A 277 -1.38 -15.14 36.76
CA LYS A 277 -0.34 -15.73 37.59
C LYS A 277 -0.94 -16.93 38.32
N LYS A 278 -0.68 -18.15 37.84
CA LYS A 278 -0.77 -19.33 38.71
C LYS A 278 0.53 -19.46 39.49
N HIS A 279 0.45 -19.03 40.75
CA HIS A 279 1.25 -19.55 41.85
C HIS A 279 1.18 -21.08 41.82
N ASN A 280 2.33 -21.75 41.82
CA ASN A 280 2.43 -23.12 42.33
C ASN A 280 3.76 -23.21 43.07
N ASP A 281 3.66 -22.92 44.37
CA ASP A 281 4.64 -23.26 45.38
C ASP A 281 4.14 -24.55 46.05
N THR A 282 4.83 -25.65 45.82
CA THR A 282 4.82 -26.82 46.71
C THR A 282 6.19 -27.47 46.67
N ASP A 283 7.11 -26.86 47.41
CA ASP A 283 7.90 -27.50 48.46
C ASP A 283 7.91 -29.05 48.50
N ARG A 284 9.06 -29.67 48.21
CA ARG A 284 9.47 -30.96 48.79
C ARG A 284 11.00 -31.11 48.84
N LYS A 285 11.53 -30.71 50.00
CA LYS A 285 12.77 -31.14 50.68
C LYS A 285 13.44 -32.46 50.21
N ARG A 286 14.77 -32.40 50.08
CA ARG A 286 15.82 -33.24 50.72
C ARG A 286 17.21 -32.67 50.29
N ARG A 287 17.99 -31.98 51.15
CA ARG A 287 19.08 -32.47 52.07
C ARG A 287 19.96 -33.54 51.39
N HIS A 288 21.30 -33.54 51.38
CA HIS A 288 22.38 -32.97 52.21
C HIS A 288 23.70 -33.16 51.41
N SER A 289 24.52 -32.12 51.24
CA SER A 289 25.92 -31.90 51.72
C SER A 289 27.09 -32.76 51.20
N ASP A 290 28.16 -32.00 50.95
CA ASP A 290 29.59 -32.23 51.19
C ASP A 290 30.45 -33.15 50.30
N GLU A 291 31.46 -32.47 49.77
CA GLU A 291 32.89 -32.80 49.76
C GLU A 291 33.55 -33.60 48.62
N GLU A 292 34.75 -33.07 48.36
CA GLU A 292 35.97 -33.66 47.79
C GLU A 292 36.07 -33.99 46.29
N SER A 293 36.89 -33.15 45.62
CA SER A 293 37.77 -33.59 44.55
C SER A 293 38.71 -34.70 45.04
N PRO A 294 39.08 -35.66 44.18
CA PRO A 294 40.47 -35.67 43.74
C PRO A 294 40.71 -36.14 42.28
N SER A 295 41.51 -35.35 41.57
CA SER A 295 42.75 -35.70 40.84
C SER A 295 42.98 -37.12 40.26
N LYS A 296 43.48 -37.11 39.00
CA LYS A 296 44.29 -38.13 38.25
C LYS A 296 43.46 -39.28 37.64
N LYS A 297 43.71 -39.80 36.43
CA LYS A 297 44.98 -40.02 35.71
C LYS A 297 44.69 -40.44 34.24
N LYS A 298 45.71 -40.25 33.40
CA LYS A 298 45.94 -40.65 32.00
C LYS A 298 45.51 -42.07 31.54
N LYS A 299 45.50 -42.17 30.19
CA LYS A 299 45.54 -43.31 29.24
C LYS A 299 44.16 -43.61 28.65
N GLU A 300 43.98 -43.70 27.34
CA GLU A 300 44.88 -44.09 26.24
C GLU A 300 44.43 -43.40 24.94
#